data_AF-A0A645BRX9-F1
#
_entry.id   AF-A0A645BRX9-F1
#
_cell.length_a   1.000
_cell.length_b   1.000
_cell.length_c   1.000
_cell.angle_alpha   90.00
_cell.angle_beta   90.00
_cell.angle_gamma   90.00
#
_symmetry.space_group_name_H-M   'P 1'
#
loop_
_entity.id
_entity.type
_entity.pdbx_description
1 polymer ?
#
loop_
_entity_poly.entity_id
_entity_poly.type
_entity_poly.pdbx_seq_one_letter_code
_entity_poly.pdbx_strand_id
1 'polypeptide(L)'
;MNKIAMIHAKIRSISPLHIGDGEGEILLDNDSNTAYLPATSVAGSFRAYLRAEGEDDISLFGYQEEEKGMMSTVYISDSFSPITNIEKRDGLKIDGEKGSHVNKAKIYRVYLGEGLEFDLNFEIHADEEKMPSYKKMIYKCLNALDKGHIRFGSQKSNGLGNFAIVSAEEIEFDFKNISDYERYLKRDYKSAKKIMDEIMSEKLSDSFVEFAIEGEFSTPVIIKAPDGFEVEGPDDSSLKSGGSYVIPGSSFKGALRSRVEKIGEYFGNRNIAEEMFGNLHKEKKRHRLSRVAVNEAKIKDSKEIIYNRIKIDDFTGGTRGTSLMNDMPVEGETQFDVMYKRCGEKKIDDYAVGILALALRDLGVEDLTVGGNSSIGRGRFKAKAMTLKDGEILVNIDFINKSIVGQEKLHEYVEAVKNCRKEDLVNGSKE
;
A
#
# COMPACT_ATOMS: atom_id res chain seq x y z
N MET A 1 14.86 36.15 5.49
CA MET A 1 14.74 35.25 4.32
C MET A 1 15.83 35.58 3.32
N ASN A 2 17.00 34.94 3.47
CA ASN A 2 18.16 35.20 2.60
C ASN A 2 18.56 34.01 1.73
N LYS A 3 17.94 32.84 1.92
CA LYS A 3 18.25 31.63 1.16
C LYS A 3 17.00 30.96 0.61
N ILE A 4 17.14 30.38 -0.58
CA ILE A 4 16.17 29.47 -1.18
C ILE A 4 16.87 28.16 -1.48
N ALA A 5 16.25 27.04 -1.12
CA ALA A 5 16.66 25.72 -1.57
C ALA A 5 15.58 25.16 -2.50
N MET A 6 15.98 24.60 -3.63
CA MET A 6 15.09 23.87 -4.53
C MET A 6 15.48 22.41 -4.53
N ILE A 7 14.52 21.53 -4.23
CA ILE A 7 14.68 20.07 -4.32
C ILE A 7 13.80 19.59 -5.47
N HIS A 8 14.42 18.90 -6.42
CA HIS A 8 13.74 18.27 -7.55
C HIS A 8 13.90 16.76 -7.43
N ALA A 9 12.79 16.04 -7.37
CA ALA A 9 12.77 14.58 -7.25
C ALA A 9 11.86 13.97 -8.32
N LYS A 10 12.44 13.12 -9.16
CA LYS A 10 11.71 12.33 -10.14
C LYS A 10 11.29 11.01 -9.51
N ILE A 11 9.99 10.74 -9.51
CA ILE A 11 9.39 9.52 -8.93
C ILE A 11 8.68 8.71 -10.01
N ARG A 12 8.62 7.39 -9.83
CA ARG A 12 7.91 6.48 -10.74
C ARG A 12 6.91 5.63 -9.96
N SER A 13 5.68 5.50 -10.45
CA SER A 13 4.70 4.59 -9.87
C SER A 13 5.14 3.14 -10.08
N ILE A 14 5.23 2.37 -9.00
CA ILE A 14 5.57 0.93 -9.03
C ILE A 14 4.34 0.05 -8.78
N SER A 15 3.19 0.68 -8.56
CA SER A 15 1.88 0.04 -8.55
C SER A 15 0.86 0.95 -9.25
N PRO A 16 -0.31 0.43 -9.64
CA PRO A 16 -1.35 1.23 -10.26
C PRO A 16 -1.80 2.38 -9.35
N LEU A 17 -2.27 3.44 -9.99
CA LEU A 17 -2.58 4.71 -9.35
C LEU A 17 -4.03 5.09 -9.59
N HIS A 18 -4.70 5.56 -8.54
CA HIS A 18 -6.02 6.18 -8.64
C HIS A 18 -6.02 7.50 -7.89
N ILE A 19 -5.91 8.59 -8.63
CA ILE A 19 -6.13 9.95 -8.11
C ILE A 19 -7.49 10.35 -8.67
N GLY A 20 -8.46 10.66 -7.80
CA GLY A 20 -9.80 10.99 -8.25
C GLY A 20 -10.36 12.24 -7.58
N ASP A 21 -11.40 12.79 -8.20
CA ASP A 21 -12.01 14.08 -7.88
C ASP A 21 -13.08 14.02 -6.76
N GLY A 22 -13.17 12.89 -6.05
CA GLY A 22 -14.17 12.66 -5.01
C GLY A 22 -15.46 12.03 -5.51
N GLU A 23 -15.75 12.11 -6.82
CA GLU A 23 -16.87 11.40 -7.46
C GLU A 23 -16.47 9.99 -7.96
N GLY A 24 -15.17 9.68 -7.89
CA GLY A 24 -14.62 8.37 -8.24
C GLY A 24 -14.13 8.28 -9.67
N GLU A 25 -14.14 9.39 -10.41
CA GLU A 25 -13.46 9.52 -11.70
C GLU A 25 -11.97 9.76 -11.49
N ILE A 26 -11.16 9.44 -12.50
CA ILE A 26 -9.72 9.69 -12.46
C ILE A 26 -9.49 11.17 -12.80
N LEU A 27 -8.67 11.85 -11.99
CA LEU A 27 -8.18 13.18 -12.31
C LEU A 27 -7.22 13.12 -13.50
N LEU A 28 -7.74 13.55 -14.64
CA LEU A 28 -7.03 13.67 -15.90
C LEU A 28 -7.00 15.13 -16.32
N ASP A 29 -5.89 15.56 -16.90
CA ASP A 29 -5.91 16.76 -17.73
C ASP A 29 -6.43 16.36 -19.12
N ASN A 30 -7.70 16.65 -19.36
CA ASN A 30 -8.43 16.26 -20.57
C ASN A 30 -7.85 16.89 -21.85
N ASP A 31 -7.20 18.05 -21.74
CA ASP A 31 -6.64 18.75 -22.90
C ASP A 31 -5.31 18.13 -23.35
N SER A 32 -4.55 17.55 -22.43
CA SER A 32 -3.21 16.99 -22.69
C SER A 32 -3.13 15.46 -22.60
N ASN A 33 -4.21 14.78 -22.19
CA ASN A 33 -4.25 13.34 -21.92
C ASN A 33 -3.13 12.89 -20.95
N THR A 34 -2.89 13.69 -19.91
CA THR A 34 -1.90 13.42 -18.87
C THR A 34 -2.57 13.11 -17.53
N ALA A 35 -1.93 12.21 -16.78
CA ALA A 35 -2.25 11.98 -15.38
C ALA A 35 -1.81 13.19 -14.57
N TYR A 36 -2.72 13.70 -13.75
CA TYR A 36 -2.48 14.87 -12.90
C TYR A 36 -2.22 14.44 -11.46
N LEU A 37 -1.07 14.84 -10.90
CA LEU A 37 -0.74 14.69 -9.48
C LEU A 37 -0.76 16.09 -8.83
N PRO A 38 -1.83 16.41 -8.07
CA PRO A 38 -1.94 17.71 -7.42
C PRO A 38 -0.87 17.91 -6.34
N ALA A 39 -0.25 19.09 -6.29
CA ALA A 39 0.66 19.52 -5.24
C ALA A 39 0.02 19.42 -3.85
N THR A 40 -1.28 19.68 -3.76
CA THR A 40 -2.06 19.56 -2.52
C THR A 40 -2.11 18.12 -1.98
N SER A 41 -2.12 17.12 -2.87
CA SER A 41 -2.09 15.71 -2.49
C SER A 41 -0.72 15.31 -1.95
N VAL A 42 0.35 15.82 -2.55
CA VAL A 42 1.73 15.62 -2.09
C VAL A 42 1.93 16.31 -0.74
N ALA A 43 1.61 17.61 -0.65
CA ALA A 43 1.69 18.41 0.57
C ALA A 43 0.90 17.78 1.73
N GLY A 44 -0.35 17.40 1.48
CA GLY A 44 -1.21 16.78 2.49
C GLY A 44 -0.66 15.43 2.99
N SER A 45 -0.11 14.61 2.09
CA SER A 45 0.47 13.31 2.46
C SER A 45 1.76 13.46 3.26
N PHE A 46 2.64 14.38 2.85
CA PHE A 46 3.91 14.65 3.54
C PHE A 46 3.66 15.29 4.90
N ARG A 47 2.74 16.26 4.97
CA ARG A 47 2.30 16.88 6.23
C ARG A 47 1.75 15.85 7.21
N ALA A 48 0.85 14.96 6.75
CA ALA A 48 0.27 13.93 7.60
C ALA A 48 1.31 12.92 8.10
N TYR A 49 2.32 12.60 7.29
CA TYR A 49 3.43 11.76 7.69
C TYR A 49 4.28 12.44 8.77
N LEU A 50 4.77 13.66 8.50
CA LEU A 50 5.61 14.41 9.44
C LEU A 50 4.91 14.66 10.78
N ARG A 51 3.61 14.96 10.77
CA ARG A 51 2.82 15.10 12.00
C ARG A 51 2.78 13.80 12.81
N ALA A 52 2.60 12.66 12.15
CA ALA A 52 2.59 11.36 12.82
C ALA A 52 3.96 11.01 13.42
N GLU A 53 5.03 11.55 12.83
CA GLU A 53 6.40 11.39 13.29
C GLU A 53 6.80 12.37 14.40
N GLY A 54 5.91 13.30 14.79
CA GLY A 54 6.21 14.35 15.77
C GLY A 54 7.16 15.44 15.25
N GLU A 55 7.30 15.57 13.93
CA GLU A 55 8.11 16.60 13.28
C GLU A 55 7.30 17.91 13.12
N ASP A 56 7.98 19.04 12.90
CA ASP A 56 7.37 20.37 12.75
C ASP A 56 6.64 20.56 11.40
N ASP A 57 5.50 19.88 11.23
CA ASP A 57 4.66 19.98 10.03
C ASP A 57 4.09 21.39 9.82
N ILE A 58 3.88 22.13 10.92
CA ILE A 58 3.19 23.42 10.94
C ILE A 58 4.09 24.51 10.37
N SER A 59 5.36 24.62 10.78
CA SER A 59 6.24 25.64 10.22
C SER A 59 6.60 25.37 8.77
N LEU A 60 6.62 24.10 8.35
CA LEU A 60 6.93 23.72 6.97
C LEU A 60 5.76 24.04 6.04
N PHE A 61 4.58 23.48 6.29
CA PHE A 61 3.41 23.58 5.41
C PHE A 61 2.46 24.73 5.73
N GLY A 62 2.66 25.41 6.86
CA GLY A 62 1.76 26.45 7.32
C GLY A 62 0.41 25.93 7.80
N TYR A 63 -0.44 26.84 8.25
CA TYR A 63 -1.83 26.56 8.61
C TYR A 63 -2.69 27.80 8.43
N GLN A 64 -4.00 27.58 8.33
CA GLN A 64 -4.99 28.64 8.35
C GLN A 64 -6.18 28.15 9.19
N GLU A 65 -6.47 28.87 10.27
CA GLU A 65 -7.60 28.65 11.17
C GLU A 65 -8.27 29.99 11.44
N GLU A 66 -9.47 30.18 10.89
CA GLU A 66 -10.22 31.44 10.98
C GLU A 66 -9.37 32.66 10.56
N GLU A 67 -9.06 33.55 11.50
CA GLU A 67 -8.24 34.76 11.28
C GLU A 67 -6.75 34.55 11.59
N LYS A 68 -6.36 33.40 12.13
CA LYS A 68 -4.97 33.05 12.41
C LYS A 68 -4.41 32.20 11.28
N GLY A 69 -3.17 32.47 10.91
CA GLY A 69 -2.49 31.65 9.94
C GLY A 69 -0.98 31.81 10.02
N MET A 70 -0.29 30.82 9.48
CA MET A 70 1.13 30.84 9.26
C MET A 70 1.38 30.47 7.81
N MET A 71 2.13 31.32 7.10
CA MET A 71 2.51 31.05 5.72
C MET A 71 3.43 29.83 5.67
N SER A 72 3.24 29.01 4.64
CA SER A 72 4.15 27.90 4.38
C SER A 72 5.55 28.39 4.01
N THR A 73 6.56 27.64 4.43
CA THR A 73 7.95 27.85 4.03
C THR A 73 8.33 27.01 2.81
N VAL A 74 7.52 26.00 2.45
CA VAL A 74 7.73 25.15 1.26
C VAL A 74 6.63 25.36 0.23
N TYR A 75 7.01 25.58 -1.02
CA TYR A 75 6.10 25.64 -2.16
C TYR A 75 6.27 24.40 -3.00
N ILE A 76 5.16 23.76 -3.35
CA ILE A 76 5.13 22.52 -4.12
C ILE A 76 4.41 22.78 -5.43
N SER A 77 5.01 22.37 -6.54
CA SER A 77 4.39 22.47 -7.85
C SER A 77 3.58 21.22 -8.18
N ASP A 78 2.51 21.41 -8.96
CA ASP A 78 1.76 20.32 -9.56
C ASP A 78 2.65 19.51 -10.51
N SER A 79 2.32 18.23 -10.68
CA SER A 79 3.09 17.32 -11.53
C SER A 79 2.20 16.56 -12.49
N PHE A 80 2.73 16.25 -13.67
CA PHE A 80 1.98 15.64 -14.78
C PHE A 80 2.78 14.49 -15.37
N SER A 81 2.09 13.45 -15.82
CA SER A 81 2.70 12.30 -16.47
C SER A 81 1.88 11.84 -17.68
N PRO A 82 2.47 11.60 -18.85
CA PRO A 82 1.76 10.98 -19.98
C PRO A 82 1.18 9.63 -19.58
N ILE A 83 -0.11 9.43 -19.86
CA ILE A 83 -0.78 8.15 -19.56
C ILE A 83 -0.29 7.09 -20.53
N THR A 84 0.36 6.06 -20.02
CA THR A 84 0.88 4.94 -20.82
C THR A 84 -0.10 3.78 -20.89
N ASN A 85 -0.89 3.56 -19.82
CA ASN A 85 -1.84 2.45 -19.73
C ASN A 85 -2.98 2.77 -18.75
N ILE A 86 -4.16 2.20 -19.02
CA ILE A 86 -5.34 2.28 -18.17
C ILE A 86 -5.80 0.85 -17.84
N GLU A 87 -5.95 0.56 -16.55
CA GLU A 87 -6.42 -0.73 -16.05
C GLU A 87 -7.85 -0.62 -15.54
N LYS A 88 -8.72 -1.55 -15.94
CA LYS A 88 -10.04 -1.72 -15.34
C LYS A 88 -9.99 -2.90 -14.38
N ARG A 89 -10.60 -2.78 -13.20
CA ARG A 89 -10.68 -3.90 -12.24
C ARG A 89 -12.06 -3.99 -11.62
N ASP A 90 -12.49 -5.24 -11.45
CA ASP A 90 -13.73 -5.59 -10.78
C ASP A 90 -13.48 -5.81 -9.29
N GLY A 91 -14.27 -5.13 -8.46
CA GLY A 91 -14.32 -5.33 -7.01
C GLY A 91 -15.58 -6.08 -6.60
N LEU A 92 -15.45 -6.98 -5.63
CA LEU A 92 -16.57 -7.73 -5.06
C LEU A 92 -16.60 -7.52 -3.54
N LYS A 93 -17.78 -7.23 -2.99
CA LYS A 93 -17.98 -7.26 -1.54
C LYS A 93 -18.30 -8.68 -1.09
N ILE A 94 -17.56 -9.20 -0.12
CA ILE A 94 -17.74 -10.54 0.45
C ILE A 94 -18.37 -10.40 1.85
N ASP A 95 -19.34 -11.25 2.15
CA ASP A 95 -19.91 -11.42 3.49
C ASP A 95 -18.94 -12.25 4.35
N GLY A 96 -18.48 -11.69 5.47
CA GLY A 96 -17.46 -12.30 6.33
C GLY A 96 -17.94 -13.53 7.11
N GLU A 97 -19.26 -13.69 7.34
CA GLU A 97 -19.80 -14.88 8.01
C GLU A 97 -20.03 -16.02 7.02
N LYS A 98 -20.52 -15.69 5.82
CA LYS A 98 -20.92 -16.69 4.81
C LYS A 98 -19.85 -17.01 3.78
N GLY A 99 -18.80 -16.20 3.68
CA GLY A 99 -17.78 -16.32 2.64
C GLY A 99 -18.33 -16.16 1.21
N SER A 100 -19.53 -15.59 1.05
CA SER A 100 -20.24 -15.46 -0.22
C SER A 100 -20.36 -14.00 -0.65
N HIS A 101 -20.56 -13.77 -1.95
CA HIS A 101 -20.73 -12.43 -2.50
C HIS A 101 -21.99 -11.75 -1.96
N VAL A 102 -21.88 -10.49 -1.55
CA VAL A 102 -23.06 -9.67 -1.24
C VAL A 102 -23.75 -9.32 -2.55
N ASN A 103 -25.02 -9.70 -2.67
CA ASN A 103 -25.79 -9.55 -3.90
C ASN A 103 -25.84 -8.07 -4.35
N LYS A 104 -25.62 -7.80 -5.64
CA LYS A 104 -25.55 -6.46 -6.27
C LYS A 104 -24.42 -5.52 -5.80
N ALA A 105 -23.33 -6.04 -5.22
CA ALA A 105 -22.19 -5.24 -4.75
C ALA A 105 -20.93 -5.34 -5.63
N LYS A 106 -21.10 -5.46 -6.97
CA LYS A 106 -19.99 -5.41 -7.93
C LYS A 106 -19.61 -3.95 -8.17
N ILE A 107 -18.34 -3.62 -7.98
CA ILE A 107 -17.81 -2.26 -8.11
C ILE A 107 -16.81 -2.26 -9.27
N TYR A 108 -17.04 -1.41 -10.26
CA TYR A 108 -16.08 -1.20 -11.34
C TYR A 108 -15.20 -0.01 -11.01
N ARG A 109 -13.88 -0.17 -11.16
CA ARG A 109 -12.92 0.93 -10.98
C ARG A 109 -11.91 0.96 -12.10
N VAL A 110 -11.54 2.17 -12.48
CA VAL A 110 -10.50 2.45 -13.45
C VAL A 110 -9.27 2.91 -12.67
N TYR A 111 -8.10 2.45 -13.08
CA TYR A 111 -6.81 2.79 -12.51
C TYR A 111 -5.87 3.20 -13.64
N LEU A 112 -4.96 4.11 -13.34
CA LEU A 112 -3.80 4.35 -14.20
C LEU A 112 -2.79 3.22 -13.96
N GLY A 113 -2.24 2.66 -15.03
CA GLY A 113 -1.23 1.60 -14.93
C GLY A 113 0.04 2.05 -14.20
N GLU A 114 0.86 1.08 -13.79
CA GLU A 114 2.19 1.36 -13.23
C GLU A 114 3.14 1.97 -14.27
N GLY A 115 4.22 2.60 -13.81
CA GLY A 115 5.28 3.17 -14.65
C GLY A 115 5.12 4.65 -14.99
N LEU A 116 4.13 5.35 -14.42
CA LEU A 116 3.98 6.79 -14.57
C LEU A 116 5.12 7.53 -13.85
N GLU A 117 5.72 8.50 -14.52
CA GLU A 117 6.80 9.32 -13.96
C GLU A 117 6.31 10.74 -13.65
N PHE A 118 6.57 11.21 -12.44
CA PHE A 118 6.20 12.55 -11.99
C PHE A 118 7.45 13.27 -11.46
N ASP A 119 7.54 14.56 -11.77
CA ASP A 119 8.56 15.46 -11.25
C ASP A 119 8.01 16.23 -10.05
N LEU A 120 8.54 15.97 -8.86
CA LEU A 120 8.21 16.69 -7.63
C LEU A 120 9.19 17.85 -7.44
N ASN A 121 8.67 19.07 -7.38
CA ASN A 121 9.46 20.29 -7.20
C ASN A 121 9.09 20.95 -5.88
N PHE A 122 10.07 21.10 -4.98
CA PHE A 122 9.94 21.76 -3.68
C PHE A 122 10.83 23.01 -3.66
N GLU A 123 10.25 24.17 -3.39
CA GLU A 123 10.98 25.42 -3.17
C GLU A 123 10.86 25.82 -1.70
N ILE A 124 11.95 25.77 -0.96
CA ILE A 124 12.00 26.05 0.48
C ILE A 124 12.60 27.43 0.70
N HIS A 125 11.85 28.28 1.39
CA HIS A 125 12.26 29.63 1.78
C HIS A 125 12.50 29.66 3.28
N ALA A 126 13.76 29.75 3.69
CA ALA A 126 14.13 29.77 5.10
C ALA A 126 15.44 30.53 5.32
N ASP A 127 15.69 30.91 6.57
CA ASP A 127 16.99 31.42 6.98
C ASP A 127 17.98 30.28 7.20
N GLU A 128 19.27 30.61 7.21
CA GLU A 128 20.39 29.66 7.25
C GLU A 128 20.35 28.65 8.41
N GLU A 129 19.81 29.07 9.55
CA GLU A 129 19.65 28.21 10.73
C GLU A 129 18.58 27.12 10.55
N LYS A 130 17.45 27.45 9.90
CA LYS A 130 16.31 26.54 9.74
C LYS A 130 16.36 25.71 8.46
N MET A 131 17.03 26.22 7.44
CA MET A 131 17.11 25.60 6.11
C MET A 131 17.53 24.12 6.15
N PRO A 132 18.59 23.71 6.89
CA PRO A 132 18.97 22.29 6.96
C PRO A 132 17.88 21.38 7.55
N SER A 133 17.11 21.88 8.54
CA SER A 133 16.05 21.10 9.18
C SER A 133 14.89 20.85 8.21
N TYR A 134 14.45 21.87 7.48
CA TYR A 134 13.35 21.72 6.51
C TYR A 134 13.73 20.82 5.33
N LYS A 135 14.97 20.91 4.82
CA LYS A 135 15.49 19.97 3.81
C LYS A 135 15.43 18.52 4.30
N LYS A 136 15.91 18.26 5.53
CA LYS A 136 15.85 16.92 6.13
C LYS A 136 14.43 16.38 6.25
N MET A 137 13.45 17.23 6.59
CA MET A 137 12.04 16.82 6.63
C MET A 137 11.52 16.38 5.25
N ILE A 138 11.91 17.08 4.18
CA ILE A 138 11.60 16.68 2.80
C ILE A 138 12.32 15.37 2.44
N TYR A 139 13.60 15.22 2.79
CA TYR A 139 14.36 13.99 2.56
C TYR A 139 13.73 12.80 3.27
N LYS A 140 13.31 12.97 4.52
CA LYS A 140 12.58 11.96 5.28
C LYS A 140 11.27 11.55 4.57
N CYS A 141 10.50 12.52 4.06
CA CYS A 141 9.29 12.22 3.30
C CYS A 141 9.57 11.50 1.98
N LEU A 142 10.62 11.88 1.27
CA LEU A 142 11.04 11.21 0.04
C LEU A 142 11.47 9.76 0.32
N ASN A 143 12.28 9.53 1.36
CA ASN A 143 12.64 8.17 1.76
C ASN A 143 11.41 7.36 2.18
N ALA A 144 10.50 7.96 2.96
CA ALA A 144 9.23 7.32 3.35
C ALA A 144 8.32 7.00 2.14
N LEU A 145 8.37 7.81 1.08
CA LEU A 145 7.68 7.53 -0.18
C LEU A 145 8.30 6.30 -0.88
N ASP A 146 9.63 6.24 -0.97
CA ASP A 146 10.36 5.13 -1.59
C ASP A 146 10.15 3.80 -0.84
N LYS A 147 10.05 3.83 0.49
CA LYS A 147 9.69 2.67 1.32
C LYS A 147 8.20 2.34 1.31
N GLY A 148 7.36 3.14 0.65
CA GLY A 148 5.91 2.94 0.61
C GLY A 148 5.18 3.22 1.92
N HIS A 149 5.82 3.92 2.87
CA HIS A 149 5.20 4.46 4.09
C HIS A 149 4.27 5.63 3.74
N ILE A 150 4.69 6.45 2.77
CA ILE A 150 3.85 7.43 2.08
C ILE A 150 3.39 6.83 0.76
N ARG A 151 2.10 6.99 0.46
CA ARG A 151 1.47 6.54 -0.79
C ARG A 151 0.54 7.65 -1.28
N PHE A 152 0.36 7.78 -2.59
CA PHE A 152 -0.52 8.79 -3.18
C PHE A 152 -1.83 8.19 -3.71
N GLY A 153 -2.85 9.03 -3.83
CA GLY A 153 -4.16 8.62 -4.34
C GLY A 153 -5.02 7.83 -3.35
N SER A 154 -5.99 7.11 -3.91
CA SER A 154 -6.97 6.30 -3.19
C SER A 154 -6.51 4.84 -3.06
N GLN A 155 -7.22 4.05 -2.23
CA GLN A 155 -6.93 2.61 -2.05
C GLN A 155 -5.50 2.28 -1.59
N LYS A 156 -4.82 3.22 -0.94
CA LYS A 156 -3.43 3.11 -0.44
C LYS A 156 -3.16 1.83 0.36
N SER A 157 -4.12 1.45 1.21
CA SER A 157 -3.99 0.26 2.06
C SER A 157 -4.22 -1.07 1.33
N ASN A 158 -4.63 -1.02 0.05
CA ASN A 158 -4.83 -2.18 -0.83
C ASN A 158 -3.70 -2.29 -1.88
N GLY A 159 -2.57 -1.63 -1.68
CA GLY A 159 -1.38 -1.78 -2.53
C GLY A 159 -1.24 -0.80 -3.69
N LEU A 160 -2.14 0.18 -3.79
CA LEU A 160 -2.10 1.18 -4.85
C LEU A 160 -1.35 2.44 -4.43
N GLY A 161 -0.82 3.15 -5.43
CA GLY A 161 -0.14 4.44 -5.25
C GLY A 161 1.21 4.36 -4.56
N ASN A 162 1.95 3.26 -4.77
CA ASN A 162 3.34 3.13 -4.37
C ASN A 162 4.26 3.76 -5.42
N PHE A 163 5.30 4.44 -4.97
CA PHE A 163 6.28 5.11 -5.83
C PHE A 163 7.69 4.75 -5.41
N ALA A 164 8.61 4.75 -6.38
CA ALA A 164 10.04 4.68 -6.17
C ALA A 164 10.71 5.98 -6.65
N ILE A 165 11.79 6.40 -6.01
CA ILE A 165 12.57 7.55 -6.46
C ILE A 165 13.49 7.10 -7.59
N VAL A 166 13.41 7.78 -8.73
CA VAL A 166 14.30 7.56 -9.89
C VAL A 166 15.56 8.41 -9.77
N SER A 167 15.41 9.68 -9.40
CA SER A 167 16.51 10.61 -9.18
C SER A 167 16.07 11.75 -8.29
N ALA A 168 17.01 12.32 -7.52
CA ALA A 168 16.77 13.52 -6.75
C ALA A 168 17.99 14.44 -6.76
N GLU A 169 17.76 15.73 -6.90
CA GLU A 169 18.78 16.77 -6.92
C GLU A 169 18.33 17.98 -6.11
N GLU A 170 19.32 18.71 -5.57
CA GLU A 170 19.14 19.91 -4.77
C GLU A 170 20.01 21.03 -5.30
N ILE A 171 19.50 22.25 -5.24
CA ILE A 171 20.28 23.47 -5.45
C ILE A 171 19.90 24.52 -4.41
N GLU A 172 20.91 25.23 -3.89
CA GLU A 172 20.71 26.35 -2.98
C GLU A 172 21.15 27.67 -3.62
N PHE A 173 20.45 28.74 -3.26
CA PHE A 173 20.75 30.11 -3.65
C PHE A 173 20.83 30.99 -2.41
N ASP A 174 21.93 31.71 -2.24
CA ASP A 174 22.06 32.75 -1.22
C ASP A 174 21.91 34.14 -1.84
N PHE A 175 20.80 34.81 -1.54
CA PHE A 175 20.48 36.13 -2.08
C PHE A 175 21.31 37.27 -1.49
N LYS A 176 22.20 36.99 -0.53
CA LYS A 176 23.28 37.92 -0.18
C LYS A 176 24.29 38.05 -1.33
N ASN A 177 24.36 37.06 -2.22
CA ASN A 177 25.24 37.04 -3.37
C ASN A 177 24.45 37.33 -4.66
N ILE A 178 24.83 38.42 -5.35
CA ILE A 178 24.17 38.84 -6.60
C ILE A 178 24.25 37.78 -7.71
N SER A 179 25.30 36.96 -7.71
CA SER A 179 25.45 35.89 -8.71
C SER A 179 24.42 34.78 -8.52
N ASP A 180 24.09 34.41 -7.28
CA ASP A 180 23.04 33.43 -6.99
C ASP A 180 21.65 33.99 -7.29
N TYR A 181 21.43 35.28 -7.04
CA TYR A 181 20.20 35.96 -7.44
C TYR A 181 20.01 35.93 -8.97
N GLU A 182 21.07 36.23 -9.75
CA GLU A 182 21.01 36.11 -11.21
C GLU A 182 20.73 34.68 -11.69
N ARG A 183 21.37 33.69 -11.05
CA ARG A 183 21.17 32.27 -11.40
C ARG A 183 19.74 31.82 -11.13
N TYR A 184 19.17 32.22 -9.99
CA TYR A 184 17.77 31.95 -9.66
C TYR A 184 16.82 32.58 -10.69
N LEU A 185 17.00 33.86 -11.03
CA LEU A 185 16.18 34.54 -12.04
C LEU A 185 16.29 33.92 -13.44
N LYS A 186 17.50 33.48 -13.83
CA LYS A 186 17.77 32.80 -15.11
C LYS A 186 17.35 31.32 -15.10
N ARG A 187 16.88 30.78 -13.96
CA ARG A 187 16.59 29.34 -13.76
C ARG A 187 17.78 28.44 -14.13
N ASP A 188 19.00 28.88 -13.78
CA ASP A 188 20.23 28.14 -14.06
C ASP A 188 20.54 27.12 -12.96
N TYR A 189 20.12 25.87 -13.19
CA TYR A 189 20.23 24.76 -12.25
C TYR A 189 21.45 23.85 -12.49
N LYS A 190 22.42 24.26 -13.32
CA LYS A 190 23.56 23.40 -13.72
C LYS A 190 24.43 22.88 -12.57
N SER A 191 24.42 23.55 -11.42
CA SER A 191 25.20 23.14 -10.24
C SER A 191 24.40 22.29 -9.25
N ALA A 192 23.28 21.70 -9.67
CA ALA A 192 22.47 20.87 -8.79
C ALA A 192 23.28 19.66 -8.27
N LYS A 193 23.23 19.45 -6.97
CA LYS A 193 23.85 18.34 -6.26
C LYS A 193 22.89 17.17 -6.28
N LYS A 194 23.36 15.97 -6.65
CA LYS A 194 22.57 14.74 -6.46
C LYS A 194 22.46 14.42 -4.96
N ILE A 195 21.25 14.12 -4.51
CA ILE A 195 20.94 13.96 -3.07
C ILE A 195 20.33 12.59 -2.74
N MET A 196 20.47 11.60 -3.63
CA MET A 196 19.88 10.27 -3.43
C MET A 196 20.42 9.59 -2.17
N ASP A 197 21.73 9.66 -1.94
CA ASP A 197 22.36 9.03 -0.78
C ASP A 197 21.93 9.71 0.52
N GLU A 198 21.82 11.04 0.53
CA GLU A 198 21.30 11.81 1.65
C GLU A 198 19.87 11.39 1.99
N ILE A 199 18.99 11.30 0.99
CA ILE A 199 17.60 10.85 1.18
C ILE A 199 17.57 9.44 1.78
N MET A 200 18.31 8.49 1.18
CA MET A 200 18.30 7.09 1.62
C MET A 200 18.94 6.88 3.00
N SER A 201 19.82 7.79 3.42
CA SER A 201 20.46 7.77 4.74
C SER A 201 19.58 8.29 5.87
N GLU A 202 18.49 9.01 5.56
CA GLU A 202 17.60 9.54 6.60
C GLU A 202 16.93 8.40 7.36
N LYS A 203 17.02 8.45 8.69
CA LYS A 203 16.41 7.43 9.55
C LYS A 203 14.90 7.64 9.58
N LEU A 204 14.16 6.67 9.06
CA LEU A 204 12.72 6.57 9.27
C LEU A 204 12.44 6.04 10.67
N SER A 205 11.33 6.44 11.27
CA SER A 205 10.92 5.89 12.56
C SER A 205 10.44 4.44 12.45
N ASP A 206 10.31 3.81 13.60
CA ASP A 206 9.74 2.47 13.76
C ASP A 206 8.20 2.52 13.79
N SER A 207 7.58 3.54 13.18
CA SER A 207 6.11 3.71 13.06
C SER A 207 5.44 2.58 12.26
N PHE A 208 6.22 1.81 11.50
CA PHE A 208 5.73 0.73 10.66
C PHE A 208 6.45 -0.59 10.99
N VAL A 209 5.67 -1.67 11.00
CA VAL A 209 6.18 -3.05 11.05
C VAL A 209 5.94 -3.68 9.68
N GLU A 210 6.98 -4.26 9.11
CA GLU A 210 6.97 -4.82 7.76
C GLU A 210 7.06 -6.34 7.82
N PHE A 211 6.21 -7.01 7.05
CA PHE A 211 6.22 -8.46 6.86
C PHE A 211 6.41 -8.73 5.37
N ALA A 212 7.32 -9.63 5.04
CA ALA A 212 7.49 -10.18 3.70
C ALA A 212 7.40 -11.71 3.81
N ILE A 213 6.49 -12.33 3.06
CA ILE A 213 6.39 -13.79 2.96
C ILE A 213 6.58 -14.22 1.52
N GLU A 214 7.61 -15.04 1.29
CA GLU A 214 8.06 -15.50 -0.02
C GLU A 214 7.76 -16.98 -0.18
N GLY A 215 7.33 -17.39 -1.36
CA GLY A 215 6.97 -18.77 -1.63
C GLY A 215 6.39 -18.99 -3.00
N GLU A 216 5.69 -20.11 -3.16
CA GLU A 216 5.10 -20.53 -4.43
C GLU A 216 3.66 -21.01 -4.25
N PHE A 217 2.85 -20.89 -5.29
CA PHE A 217 1.53 -21.50 -5.30
C PHE A 217 1.63 -23.01 -5.49
N SER A 218 1.23 -23.77 -4.47
CA SER A 218 1.14 -25.23 -4.54
C SER A 218 -0.08 -25.71 -5.31
N THR A 219 -1.07 -24.84 -5.48
CA THR A 219 -2.22 -25.05 -6.36
C THR A 219 -2.47 -23.80 -7.20
N PRO A 220 -2.92 -23.95 -8.45
CA PRO A 220 -3.14 -22.82 -9.34
C PRO A 220 -4.07 -21.77 -8.70
N VAL A 221 -3.74 -20.48 -8.85
CA VAL A 221 -4.57 -19.37 -8.40
C VAL A 221 -5.31 -18.73 -9.57
N ILE A 222 -6.56 -18.34 -9.38
CA ILE A 222 -7.30 -17.52 -10.34
C ILE A 222 -7.82 -16.27 -9.65
N ILE A 223 -7.58 -15.13 -10.26
CA ILE A 223 -8.22 -13.86 -9.87
C ILE A 223 -8.83 -13.32 -11.14
N LYS A 224 -10.17 -13.40 -11.21
CA LYS A 224 -10.92 -13.06 -12.41
C LYS A 224 -10.57 -11.65 -12.86
N ALA A 225 -10.04 -11.54 -14.08
CA ALA A 225 -9.99 -10.29 -14.81
C ALA A 225 -11.43 -9.81 -15.10
N PRO A 226 -11.66 -8.51 -15.31
CA PRO A 226 -12.93 -8.04 -15.86
C PRO A 226 -13.22 -8.75 -17.17
N ASP A 227 -14.50 -9.00 -17.45
CA ASP A 227 -14.95 -9.64 -18.69
C ASP A 227 -14.33 -8.92 -19.91
N GLY A 228 -13.49 -9.63 -20.67
CA GLY A 228 -12.93 -9.15 -21.94
C GLY A 228 -13.91 -9.36 -23.09
N PHE A 229 -13.84 -8.52 -24.12
CA PHE A 229 -14.62 -8.67 -25.36
C PHE A 229 -14.01 -9.72 -26.32
N GLU A 230 -13.33 -10.75 -25.82
CA GLU A 230 -12.78 -11.81 -26.68
C GLU A 230 -13.80 -12.96 -26.83
N VAL A 231 -14.29 -13.15 -28.06
CA VAL A 231 -15.33 -14.12 -28.41
C VAL A 231 -14.78 -15.57 -28.49
N GLU A 232 -13.45 -15.74 -28.58
CA GLU A 232 -12.77 -17.05 -28.70
C GLU A 232 -11.67 -17.26 -27.62
N GLY A 233 -11.87 -16.73 -26.41
CA GLY A 233 -10.97 -16.89 -25.24
C GLY A 233 -11.54 -17.77 -24.12
N PRO A 234 -10.75 -18.11 -23.07
CA PRO A 234 -11.25 -18.79 -21.86
C PRO A 234 -12.31 -17.94 -21.14
N ASP A 235 -13.27 -18.59 -20.48
CA ASP A 235 -14.41 -17.92 -19.80
C ASP A 235 -13.96 -17.00 -18.65
N ASP A 236 -12.86 -17.34 -17.97
CA ASP A 236 -12.26 -16.56 -16.89
C ASP A 236 -10.72 -16.61 -17.00
N SER A 237 -10.08 -15.44 -17.18
CA SER A 237 -8.62 -15.28 -17.18
C SER A 237 -8.10 -14.60 -15.92
N SER A 238 -6.86 -14.92 -15.51
CA SER A 238 -6.23 -14.27 -14.36
C SER A 238 -5.84 -12.80 -14.65
N LEU A 239 -6.03 -11.90 -13.68
CA LEU A 239 -5.72 -10.48 -13.82
C LEU A 239 -4.23 -10.24 -14.10
N LYS A 240 -3.96 -9.43 -15.12
CA LYS A 240 -2.62 -8.91 -15.43
C LYS A 240 -2.54 -7.41 -15.14
N SER A 241 -1.37 -6.96 -14.67
CA SER A 241 -1.01 -5.54 -14.54
C SER A 241 0.43 -5.38 -15.04
N GLY A 242 0.65 -4.40 -15.93
CA GLY A 242 1.95 -4.22 -16.59
C GLY A 242 2.44 -5.42 -17.40
N GLY A 243 1.55 -6.34 -17.81
CA GLY A 243 1.88 -7.56 -18.55
C GLY A 243 2.18 -8.80 -17.68
N SER A 244 2.31 -8.63 -16.36
CA SER A 244 2.54 -9.72 -15.40
C SER A 244 1.25 -10.13 -14.70
N TYR A 245 1.16 -11.40 -14.28
CA TYR A 245 0.06 -11.85 -13.43
C TYR A 245 0.18 -11.26 -12.03
N VAL A 246 -0.92 -10.70 -11.53
CA VAL A 246 -0.91 -9.98 -10.25
C VAL A 246 -2.05 -10.42 -9.36
N ILE A 247 -1.74 -10.52 -8.06
CA ILE A 247 -2.72 -10.65 -7.00
C ILE A 247 -3.00 -9.26 -6.44
N PRO A 248 -4.21 -8.72 -6.68
CA PRO A 248 -4.58 -7.42 -6.14
C PRO A 248 -4.49 -7.41 -4.63
N GLY A 249 -3.95 -6.32 -4.09
CA GLY A 249 -3.86 -6.16 -2.65
C GLY A 249 -5.24 -6.19 -1.98
N SER A 250 -6.32 -5.77 -2.66
CA SER A 250 -7.69 -5.92 -2.14
C SER A 250 -8.10 -7.39 -1.92
N SER A 251 -7.69 -8.29 -2.82
CA SER A 251 -8.01 -9.73 -2.73
C SER A 251 -7.22 -10.39 -1.60
N PHE A 252 -5.91 -10.15 -1.58
CA PHE A 252 -5.04 -10.68 -0.54
C PHE A 252 -5.40 -10.13 0.85
N LYS A 253 -5.59 -8.82 0.97
CA LYS A 253 -6.00 -8.18 2.22
C LYS A 253 -7.38 -8.65 2.70
N GLY A 254 -8.30 -8.94 1.79
CA GLY A 254 -9.59 -9.54 2.13
C GLY A 254 -9.44 -10.92 2.77
N ALA A 255 -8.61 -11.80 2.18
CA ALA A 255 -8.31 -13.12 2.74
C ALA A 255 -7.60 -13.01 4.10
N LEU A 256 -6.61 -12.12 4.20
CA LEU A 256 -5.87 -11.87 5.43
C LEU A 256 -6.80 -11.34 6.53
N ARG A 257 -7.66 -10.36 6.22
CA ARG A 257 -8.66 -9.81 7.16
C ARG A 257 -9.57 -10.90 7.71
N SER A 258 -10.15 -11.72 6.83
CA SER A 258 -11.04 -12.82 7.25
C SER A 258 -10.32 -13.80 8.18
N ARG A 259 -9.05 -14.12 7.89
CA ARG A 259 -8.25 -15.01 8.74
C ARG A 259 -7.94 -14.37 10.10
N VAL A 260 -7.54 -13.10 10.11
CA VAL A 260 -7.25 -12.35 11.35
C VAL A 260 -8.51 -12.24 12.21
N GLU A 261 -9.67 -11.94 11.63
CA GLU A 261 -10.95 -11.91 12.35
C GLU A 261 -11.31 -13.28 12.93
N LYS A 262 -11.07 -14.37 12.21
CA LYS A 262 -11.30 -15.75 12.70
C LYS A 262 -10.36 -16.13 13.85
N ILE A 263 -9.08 -15.79 13.77
CA ILE A 263 -8.12 -15.98 14.86
C ILE A 263 -8.54 -15.12 16.06
N GLY A 264 -8.96 -13.88 15.81
CA GLY A 264 -9.41 -12.97 16.84
C GLY A 264 -10.67 -13.45 17.56
N GLU A 265 -11.62 -14.04 16.82
CA GLU A 265 -12.81 -14.68 17.39
C GLU A 265 -12.41 -15.83 18.33
N TYR A 266 -11.47 -16.68 17.91
CA TYR A 266 -10.96 -17.79 18.73
C TYR A 266 -10.36 -17.33 20.06
N PHE A 267 -9.66 -16.19 20.07
CA PHE A 267 -9.10 -15.59 21.28
C PHE A 267 -10.02 -14.58 21.99
N GLY A 268 -11.25 -14.38 21.52
CA GLY A 268 -12.22 -13.46 22.11
C GLY A 268 -11.91 -11.96 21.91
N ASN A 269 -11.09 -11.61 20.91
CA ASN A 269 -10.62 -10.26 20.61
C ASN A 269 -10.92 -9.78 19.17
N ARG A 270 -11.95 -10.36 18.54
CA ARG A 270 -12.43 -9.97 17.19
C ARG A 270 -12.55 -8.46 16.95
N ASN A 271 -13.06 -7.69 17.92
CA ASN A 271 -13.23 -6.23 17.74
C ASN A 271 -11.88 -5.52 17.49
N ILE A 272 -10.81 -5.94 18.18
CA ILE A 272 -9.47 -5.36 18.02
C ILE A 272 -8.92 -5.71 16.64
N ALA A 273 -9.09 -6.97 16.23
CA ALA A 273 -8.75 -7.47 14.90
C ALA A 273 -9.48 -6.69 13.78
N GLU A 274 -10.78 -6.44 13.92
CA GLU A 274 -11.58 -5.68 12.94
C GLU A 274 -11.11 -4.23 12.82
N GLU A 275 -10.80 -3.58 13.95
CA GLU A 275 -10.36 -2.17 13.96
C GLU A 275 -9.03 -1.96 13.21
N MET A 276 -8.13 -2.95 13.17
CA MET A 276 -6.88 -2.89 12.40
C MET A 276 -7.11 -2.70 10.90
N PHE A 277 -8.19 -3.28 10.37
CA PHE A 277 -8.56 -3.18 8.96
C PHE A 277 -9.50 -2.01 8.66
N GLY A 278 -9.78 -1.17 9.66
CA GLY A 278 -10.68 -0.03 9.58
C GLY A 278 -12.17 -0.42 9.73
N ASN A 279 -12.96 0.54 10.22
CA ASN A 279 -14.39 0.34 10.47
C ASN A 279 -15.23 0.69 9.24
N LEU A 280 -15.99 -0.30 8.77
CA LEU A 280 -17.00 -0.18 7.70
C LEU A 280 -18.42 0.08 8.24
N HIS A 281 -18.62 0.04 9.56
CA HIS A 281 -19.94 0.25 10.15
C HIS A 281 -20.37 1.71 10.05
N LYS A 282 -21.35 1.95 9.16
CA LYS A 282 -21.98 3.24 8.85
C LYS A 282 -22.60 3.96 10.07
N GLU A 283 -22.77 3.28 11.20
CA GLU A 283 -23.51 3.82 12.37
C GLU A 283 -22.64 4.64 13.33
N LYS A 284 -21.30 4.56 13.27
CA LYS A 284 -20.41 5.41 14.08
C LYS A 284 -19.84 6.54 13.22
N LYS A 285 -20.07 7.80 13.62
CA LYS A 285 -19.63 9.05 12.96
C LYS A 285 -18.10 9.22 12.73
N ARG A 286 -17.27 8.22 13.02
CA ARG A 286 -15.81 8.27 12.84
C ARG A 286 -15.34 7.11 11.97
N HIS A 287 -15.07 7.39 10.69
CA HIS A 287 -14.34 6.49 9.82
C HIS A 287 -12.89 6.37 10.32
N ARG A 288 -12.50 5.19 10.79
CA ARG A 288 -11.11 4.86 11.12
C ARG A 288 -10.43 4.27 9.88
N LEU A 289 -9.31 4.86 9.47
CA LEU A 289 -8.47 4.33 8.40
C LEU A 289 -7.85 2.99 8.83
N SER A 290 -7.66 2.10 7.86
CA SER A 290 -6.98 0.84 8.08
C SER A 290 -5.50 1.08 8.40
N ARG A 291 -5.00 0.41 9.45
CA ARG A 291 -3.59 0.40 9.84
C ARG A 291 -2.77 -0.66 9.12
N VAL A 292 -3.44 -1.66 8.55
CA VAL A 292 -2.82 -2.72 7.73
C VAL A 292 -2.83 -2.29 6.26
N ALA A 293 -1.67 -2.11 5.66
CA ALA A 293 -1.50 -1.95 4.22
C ALA A 293 -0.86 -3.22 3.64
N VAL A 294 -1.18 -3.53 2.40
CA VAL A 294 -0.51 -4.60 1.65
C VAL A 294 0.04 -4.03 0.35
N ASN A 295 0.96 -4.73 -0.31
CA ASN A 295 1.34 -4.46 -1.69
C ASN A 295 0.64 -5.42 -2.64
N GLU A 296 0.60 -5.05 -3.93
CA GLU A 296 0.21 -6.01 -4.97
C GLU A 296 1.32 -7.04 -5.16
N ALA A 297 0.95 -8.31 -5.25
CA ALA A 297 1.92 -9.38 -5.41
C ALA A 297 1.99 -9.82 -6.87
N LYS A 298 3.17 -9.71 -7.48
CA LYS A 298 3.41 -10.17 -8.86
C LYS A 298 3.82 -11.64 -8.83
N ILE A 299 3.18 -12.46 -9.66
CA ILE A 299 3.53 -13.87 -9.83
C ILE A 299 4.68 -13.96 -10.84
N LYS A 300 5.84 -14.40 -10.37
CA LYS A 300 7.04 -14.68 -11.16
C LYS A 300 7.01 -16.11 -11.68
N ASP A 301 7.73 -16.34 -12.78
CA ASP A 301 7.82 -17.66 -13.43
C ASP A 301 6.45 -18.29 -13.70
N SER A 302 5.51 -17.44 -14.10
CA SER A 302 4.10 -17.79 -14.20
C SER A 302 3.85 -18.82 -15.29
N LYS A 303 3.16 -19.91 -14.95
CA LYS A 303 2.69 -20.90 -15.92
C LYS A 303 1.16 -20.90 -15.98
N GLU A 304 0.64 -20.64 -17.18
CA GLU A 304 -0.79 -20.77 -17.47
C GLU A 304 -1.17 -22.25 -17.55
N ILE A 305 -2.23 -22.63 -16.84
CA ILE A 305 -2.75 -23.99 -16.86
C ILE A 305 -4.20 -23.93 -17.30
N ILE A 306 -4.54 -24.63 -18.38
CA ILE A 306 -5.92 -24.73 -18.85
C ILE A 306 -6.61 -25.84 -18.05
N TYR A 307 -7.63 -25.47 -17.27
CA TYR A 307 -8.47 -26.43 -16.56
C TYR A 307 -9.84 -26.53 -17.23
N ASN A 308 -10.08 -27.65 -17.92
CA ASN A 308 -11.39 -27.97 -18.49
C ASN A 308 -12.27 -28.59 -17.40
N ARG A 309 -13.40 -27.95 -17.06
CA ARG A 309 -14.36 -28.51 -16.10
C ARG A 309 -15.74 -28.69 -16.73
N ILE A 310 -16.40 -29.79 -16.36
CA ILE A 310 -17.82 -30.02 -16.64
C ILE A 310 -18.62 -29.44 -15.48
N LYS A 311 -19.57 -28.55 -15.80
CA LYS A 311 -20.51 -28.00 -14.82
C LYS A 311 -21.52 -29.08 -14.41
N ILE A 312 -21.49 -29.47 -13.13
CA ILE A 312 -22.45 -30.40 -12.53
C ILE A 312 -23.60 -29.58 -11.95
N ASP A 313 -24.83 -30.02 -12.20
CA ASP A 313 -26.03 -29.40 -11.64
C ASP A 313 -26.25 -29.87 -10.21
N ASP A 314 -26.25 -28.94 -9.24
CA ASP A 314 -26.34 -29.25 -7.81
C ASP A 314 -27.68 -29.90 -7.39
N PHE A 315 -28.73 -29.79 -8.23
CA PHE A 315 -30.03 -30.40 -7.96
C PHE A 315 -30.19 -31.77 -8.62
N THR A 316 -29.67 -31.95 -9.84
CA THR A 316 -29.90 -33.18 -10.62
C THR A 316 -28.71 -34.14 -10.64
N GLY A 317 -27.52 -33.70 -10.19
CA GLY A 317 -26.28 -34.48 -10.25
C GLY A 317 -25.81 -34.82 -11.67
N GLY A 318 -26.53 -34.33 -12.69
CA GLY A 318 -26.23 -34.51 -14.11
C GLY A 318 -25.24 -33.47 -14.62
N THR A 319 -24.56 -33.80 -15.72
CA THR A 319 -23.72 -32.84 -16.44
C THR A 319 -24.61 -31.91 -17.26
N ARG A 320 -24.42 -30.59 -17.16
CA ARG A 320 -25.04 -29.66 -18.13
C ARG A 320 -24.32 -29.86 -19.47
N GLY A 321 -24.96 -30.61 -20.37
CA GLY A 321 -24.37 -31.28 -21.54
C GLY A 321 -23.59 -30.46 -22.58
N THR A 322 -23.27 -29.19 -22.35
CA THR A 322 -22.53 -28.34 -23.30
C THR A 322 -21.68 -27.23 -22.66
N SER A 323 -21.59 -27.11 -21.33
CA SER A 323 -20.87 -25.99 -20.70
C SER A 323 -19.55 -26.46 -20.10
N LEU A 324 -18.51 -26.54 -20.95
CA LEU A 324 -17.11 -26.60 -20.52
C LEU A 324 -16.74 -25.23 -19.96
N MET A 325 -16.46 -25.14 -18.66
CA MET A 325 -15.81 -23.96 -18.10
C MET A 325 -14.31 -24.12 -18.33
N ASN A 326 -13.74 -23.21 -19.12
CA ASN A 326 -12.32 -23.13 -19.39
C ASN A 326 -11.74 -22.00 -18.55
N ASP A 327 -11.27 -22.33 -17.35
CA ASP A 327 -10.55 -21.38 -16.50
C ASP A 327 -9.05 -21.44 -16.84
N MET A 328 -8.39 -20.28 -16.81
CA MET A 328 -6.93 -20.19 -16.96
C MET A 328 -6.27 -19.68 -15.66
N PRO A 329 -6.18 -20.53 -14.62
CA PRO A 329 -5.41 -20.22 -13.43
C PRO A 329 -3.90 -20.23 -13.71
N VAL A 330 -3.16 -19.63 -12.78
CA VAL A 330 -1.71 -19.42 -12.87
C VAL A 330 -1.02 -20.08 -11.69
N GLU A 331 0.09 -20.75 -11.97
CA GLU A 331 1.08 -21.16 -10.97
C GLU A 331 2.31 -20.28 -11.06
N GLY A 332 3.05 -20.15 -9.95
CA GLY A 332 4.32 -19.43 -9.95
C GLY A 332 4.77 -19.02 -8.55
N GLU A 333 5.93 -18.40 -8.48
CA GLU A 333 6.50 -17.85 -7.25
C GLU A 333 5.94 -16.45 -6.98
N THR A 334 5.72 -16.12 -5.71
CA THR A 334 5.23 -14.81 -5.32
C THR A 334 5.76 -14.40 -3.96
N GLN A 335 5.74 -13.10 -3.71
CA GLN A 335 6.01 -12.50 -2.42
C GLN A 335 4.82 -11.64 -2.02
N PHE A 336 4.36 -11.77 -0.78
CA PHE A 336 3.36 -10.88 -0.21
C PHE A 336 4.03 -9.96 0.81
N ASP A 337 3.91 -8.65 0.58
CA ASP A 337 4.34 -7.63 1.53
C ASP A 337 3.13 -7.05 2.29
N VAL A 338 3.23 -7.05 3.62
CA VAL A 338 2.25 -6.48 4.53
C VAL A 338 2.95 -5.46 5.43
N MET A 339 2.30 -4.33 5.63
CA MET A 339 2.80 -3.26 6.48
C MET A 339 1.74 -2.91 7.51
N TYR A 340 2.14 -2.88 8.78
CA TYR A 340 1.29 -2.46 9.89
C TYR A 340 1.77 -1.10 10.42
N LYS A 341 0.90 -0.09 10.37
CA LYS A 341 1.14 1.22 10.99
C LYS A 341 0.77 1.16 12.47
N ARG A 342 1.73 1.48 13.34
CA ARG A 342 1.53 1.56 14.79
C ARG A 342 0.49 2.60 15.18
N CYS A 343 -0.23 2.32 16.26
CA CYS A 343 -1.17 3.26 16.85
C CYS A 343 -0.60 4.00 18.07
N GLY A 344 0.58 3.60 18.56
CA GLY A 344 1.23 4.21 19.72
C GLY A 344 0.93 3.50 21.04
N GLU A 345 -0.06 2.60 21.06
CA GLU A 345 -0.38 1.76 22.21
C GLU A 345 0.33 0.41 22.11
N LYS A 346 1.41 0.22 22.87
CA LYS A 346 2.26 -0.98 22.82
C LYS A 346 1.48 -2.29 22.87
N LYS A 347 0.49 -2.42 23.77
CA LYS A 347 -0.32 -3.64 23.88
C LYS A 347 -1.09 -3.97 22.59
N ILE A 348 -1.70 -2.95 21.97
CA ILE A 348 -2.48 -3.11 20.72
C ILE A 348 -1.54 -3.37 19.55
N ASP A 349 -0.39 -2.69 19.51
CA ASP A 349 0.60 -2.89 18.45
C ASP A 349 1.24 -4.29 18.54
N ASP A 350 1.63 -4.75 19.73
CA ASP A 350 2.19 -6.08 19.92
C ASP A 350 1.16 -7.18 19.58
N TYR A 351 -0.10 -6.98 19.97
CA TYR A 351 -1.23 -7.83 19.55
C TYR A 351 -1.37 -7.87 18.02
N ALA A 352 -1.35 -6.70 17.37
CA ALA A 352 -1.53 -6.57 15.93
C ALA A 352 -0.42 -7.29 15.15
N VAL A 353 0.83 -7.12 15.59
CA VAL A 353 1.99 -7.81 15.00
C VAL A 353 1.85 -9.33 15.18
N GLY A 354 1.45 -9.79 16.37
CA GLY A 354 1.28 -11.21 16.66
C GLY A 354 0.18 -11.88 15.84
N ILE A 355 -0.99 -11.24 15.72
CA ILE A 355 -2.12 -11.84 14.99
C ILE A 355 -1.87 -11.85 13.48
N LEU A 356 -1.18 -10.83 12.94
CA LEU A 356 -0.73 -10.82 11.54
C LEU A 356 0.29 -11.94 11.30
N ALA A 357 1.27 -12.12 12.19
CA ALA A 357 2.24 -13.21 12.09
C ALA A 357 1.56 -14.59 12.06
N LEU A 358 0.54 -14.82 12.90
CA LEU A 358 -0.24 -16.07 12.91
C LEU A 358 -1.03 -16.25 11.61
N ALA A 359 -1.67 -15.20 11.09
CA ALA A 359 -2.43 -15.27 9.86
C ALA A 359 -1.54 -15.50 8.63
N LEU A 360 -0.35 -14.88 8.58
CA LEU A 360 0.65 -15.10 7.53
C LEU A 360 1.30 -16.47 7.64
N ARG A 361 1.48 -17.00 8.85
CA ARG A 361 1.86 -18.41 9.02
C ARG A 361 0.79 -19.34 8.43
N ASP A 362 -0.50 -19.10 8.72
CA ASP A 362 -1.60 -19.91 8.16
C ASP A 362 -1.62 -19.86 6.62
N LEU A 363 -1.28 -18.70 6.04
CA LEU A 363 -1.02 -18.58 4.60
C LEU A 363 0.13 -19.47 4.17
N GLY A 364 1.30 -19.38 4.82
CA GLY A 364 2.50 -20.10 4.43
C GLY A 364 2.44 -21.63 4.58
N VAL A 365 1.58 -22.14 5.47
CA VAL A 365 1.31 -23.58 5.65
C VAL A 365 0.11 -24.07 4.84
N GLU A 366 -0.34 -23.28 3.86
CA GLU A 366 -1.42 -23.62 2.92
C GLU A 366 -2.83 -23.72 3.55
N ASP A 367 -3.03 -23.27 4.79
CA ASP A 367 -4.35 -23.28 5.48
C ASP A 367 -5.23 -22.09 5.08
N LEU A 368 -4.61 -20.98 4.64
CA LEU A 368 -5.30 -19.85 4.02
C LEU A 368 -5.12 -19.90 2.49
N THR A 369 -6.22 -19.75 1.76
CA THR A 369 -6.22 -19.66 0.30
C THR A 369 -6.38 -18.21 -0.16
N VAL A 370 -5.80 -17.90 -1.31
CA VAL A 370 -5.88 -16.57 -1.96
C VAL A 370 -6.49 -16.72 -3.35
N GLY A 371 -7.40 -15.81 -3.71
CA GLY A 371 -8.04 -15.79 -5.02
C GLY A 371 -9.44 -16.40 -5.05
N GLY A 372 -10.00 -16.51 -6.25
CA GLY A 372 -11.33 -17.08 -6.50
C GLY A 372 -11.32 -18.61 -6.50
N ASN A 373 -12.51 -19.19 -6.35
CA ASN A 373 -12.73 -20.64 -6.44
C ASN A 373 -11.93 -21.46 -5.40
N SER A 374 -11.75 -20.94 -4.19
CA SER A 374 -11.14 -21.68 -3.07
C SER A 374 -11.92 -22.97 -2.71
N SER A 375 -13.23 -23.01 -2.97
CA SER A 375 -14.10 -24.18 -2.75
C SER A 375 -13.71 -25.41 -3.57
N ILE A 376 -12.93 -25.25 -4.64
CA ILE A 376 -12.38 -26.33 -5.45
C ILE A 376 -10.88 -26.55 -5.22
N GLY A 377 -10.33 -25.99 -4.13
CA GLY A 377 -8.95 -26.23 -3.69
C GLY A 377 -7.88 -25.38 -4.37
N ARG A 378 -8.24 -24.26 -5.01
CA ARG A 378 -7.30 -23.32 -5.64
C ARG A 378 -6.67 -22.34 -4.65
N GLY A 379 -5.52 -21.78 -5.04
CA GLY A 379 -4.92 -20.63 -4.37
C GLY A 379 -4.20 -20.92 -3.05
N ARG A 380 -3.79 -22.17 -2.83
CA ARG A 380 -2.89 -22.56 -1.73
C ARG A 380 -1.48 -22.08 -2.03
N PHE A 381 -0.89 -21.42 -1.04
CA PHE A 381 0.44 -20.85 -1.11
C PHE A 381 1.34 -21.55 -0.09
N LYS A 382 2.50 -22.00 -0.53
CA LYS A 382 3.50 -22.65 0.31
C LYS A 382 4.68 -21.72 0.49
N ALA A 383 4.86 -21.23 1.71
CA ALA A 383 5.97 -20.33 2.02
C ALA A 383 7.31 -21.07 2.04
N LYS A 384 8.33 -20.38 1.53
CA LYS A 384 9.75 -20.71 1.69
C LYS A 384 10.30 -19.99 2.93
N ALA A 385 10.05 -18.69 3.03
CA ALA A 385 10.51 -17.86 4.13
C ALA A 385 9.51 -16.74 4.48
N MET A 386 9.55 -16.27 5.72
CA MET A 386 8.89 -15.02 6.14
C MET A 386 9.83 -14.18 6.98
N THR A 387 9.92 -12.89 6.67
CA THR A 387 10.66 -11.89 7.43
C THR A 387 9.69 -10.92 8.08
N LEU A 388 9.89 -10.64 9.36
CA LEU A 388 9.22 -9.59 10.12
C LEU A 388 10.30 -8.61 10.58
N LYS A 389 10.12 -7.34 10.20
CA LYS A 389 11.01 -6.24 10.57
C LYS A 389 10.23 -5.23 11.41
N ASP A 390 10.70 -5.03 12.64
CA ASP A 390 10.15 -4.09 13.60
C ASP A 390 11.27 -3.20 14.13
N GLY A 391 11.53 -2.09 13.45
CA GLY A 391 12.71 -1.25 13.68
C GLY A 391 14.01 -2.03 13.48
N GLU A 392 14.82 -2.11 14.54
CA GLU A 392 16.08 -2.89 14.55
C GLU A 392 15.85 -4.40 14.77
N ILE A 393 14.65 -4.80 15.16
CA ILE A 393 14.30 -6.20 15.38
C ILE A 393 14.04 -6.85 14.02
N LEU A 394 14.74 -7.95 13.77
CA LEU A 394 14.54 -8.79 12.59
C LEU A 394 14.22 -10.23 13.04
N VAL A 395 13.03 -10.70 12.66
CA VAL A 395 12.61 -12.09 12.85
C VAL A 395 12.55 -12.76 11.49
N ASN A 396 13.26 -13.88 11.32
CA ASN A 396 13.23 -14.67 10.09
C ASN A 396 12.71 -16.06 10.39
N ILE A 397 11.67 -16.48 9.67
CA ILE A 397 11.05 -17.79 9.75
C ILE A 397 11.36 -18.53 8.46
N ASP A 398 12.11 -19.63 8.57
CA ASP A 398 12.37 -20.54 7.48
C ASP A 398 11.39 -21.71 7.55
N PHE A 399 10.47 -21.78 6.58
CA PHE A 399 9.44 -22.82 6.54
C PHE A 399 10.00 -24.16 6.04
N ILE A 400 11.10 -24.15 5.30
CA ILE A 400 11.74 -25.35 4.74
C ILE A 400 12.51 -26.08 5.84
N ASN A 401 13.39 -25.35 6.53
CA ASN A 401 14.24 -25.89 7.58
C ASN A 401 13.57 -25.87 8.97
N LYS A 402 12.38 -25.28 9.07
CA LYS A 402 11.60 -25.14 10.31
C LYS A 402 12.40 -24.45 11.43
N SER A 403 13.15 -23.42 11.07
CA SER A 403 13.96 -22.64 12.00
C SER A 403 13.43 -21.21 12.10
N ILE A 404 13.64 -20.60 13.27
CA ILE A 404 13.21 -19.22 13.55
C ILE A 404 14.38 -18.48 14.19
N VAL A 405 14.81 -17.40 13.54
CA VAL A 405 15.71 -16.41 14.12
C VAL A 405 14.86 -15.32 14.76
N GLY A 406 15.15 -14.93 16.01
CA GLY A 406 14.33 -13.97 16.77
C GLY A 406 13.09 -14.58 17.43
N GLN A 407 13.12 -15.88 17.74
CA GLN A 407 11.98 -16.63 18.28
C GLN A 407 11.42 -16.04 19.59
N GLU A 408 12.27 -15.54 20.48
CA GLU A 408 11.83 -14.93 21.76
C GLU A 408 10.89 -13.76 21.50
N LYS A 409 11.26 -12.87 20.56
CA LYS A 409 10.44 -11.71 20.23
C LYS A 409 9.14 -12.09 19.52
N LEU A 410 9.20 -13.07 18.61
CA LEU A 410 7.99 -13.61 17.99
C LEU A 410 7.04 -14.20 19.04
N HIS A 411 7.59 -14.88 20.05
CA HIS A 411 6.80 -15.45 21.15
C HIS A 411 6.11 -14.35 21.96
N GLU A 412 6.78 -13.24 22.26
CA GLU A 412 6.15 -12.08 22.93
C GLU A 412 4.93 -11.56 22.17
N TYR A 413 5.03 -11.38 20.84
CA TYR A 413 3.90 -10.93 20.03
C TYR A 413 2.75 -11.95 20.03
N VAL A 414 3.04 -13.24 19.94
CA VAL A 414 2.02 -14.29 19.97
C VAL A 414 1.36 -14.39 21.35
N GLU A 415 2.10 -14.20 22.44
CA GLU A 415 1.53 -14.12 23.78
C GLU A 415 0.65 -12.88 23.96
N ALA A 416 0.98 -11.75 23.32
CA ALA A 416 0.11 -10.57 23.29
C ALA A 416 -1.27 -10.89 22.67
N VAL A 417 -1.33 -11.77 21.66
CA VAL A 417 -2.61 -12.23 21.06
C VAL A 417 -3.49 -12.96 22.07
N LYS A 418 -2.89 -13.78 22.94
CA LYS A 418 -3.61 -14.55 23.96
C LYS A 418 -4.08 -13.67 25.12
N ASN A 419 -3.29 -12.66 25.47
CA ASN A 419 -3.49 -11.87 26.68
C ASN A 419 -4.32 -10.60 26.46
N CYS A 420 -4.48 -10.14 25.21
CA CYS A 420 -5.27 -8.94 24.90
C CYS A 420 -6.77 -9.21 25.00
N ARG A 421 -7.48 -8.41 25.82
CA ARG A 421 -8.92 -8.57 26.09
C ARG A 421 -9.70 -7.33 25.65
N LYS A 422 -11.01 -7.51 25.50
CA LYS A 422 -11.96 -6.48 25.05
C LYS A 422 -11.94 -5.18 25.89
N GLU A 423 -11.52 -5.24 27.15
CA GLU A 423 -11.39 -4.11 28.07
C GLU A 423 -10.24 -3.16 27.71
N ASP A 424 -9.22 -3.62 26.97
CA ASP A 424 -8.06 -2.81 26.59
C ASP A 424 -8.42 -1.70 25.57
N LEU A 425 -9.57 -1.78 24.88
CA LEU A 425 -10.05 -0.74 23.94
C LEU A 425 -10.58 0.53 24.62
N VAL A 426 -10.93 0.48 25.92
CA VAL A 426 -11.66 1.57 26.60
C VAL A 426 -10.73 2.70 27.04
N ASN A 427 -9.43 2.44 27.18
CA ASN A 427 -8.47 3.43 27.69
C ASN A 427 -7.84 4.33 26.62
N GLY A 428 -7.96 4.01 25.32
CA GLY A 428 -7.43 4.81 24.20
C GLY A 428 -8.37 5.90 23.68
N SER A 429 -9.47 6.20 24.38
CA SER A 429 -10.53 7.15 23.94
C SER A 429 -10.40 8.56 24.52
N LYS A 430 -9.24 8.90 25.09
CA LYS A 430 -8.91 10.27 25.50
C LYS A 430 -7.60 10.68 24.84
N GLU A 431 -7.69 11.20 23.62
CA GLU A 431 -7.05 12.45 23.16
C GLU A 431 -7.50 12.75 21.72
#